data_AF-A0A4V1ZSI0-F1
#
_entry.id   AF-A0A4V1ZSI0-F1
#
_cell.length_a   1.000
_cell.length_b   1.000
_cell.length_c   1.000
_cell.angle_alpha   90.00
_cell.angle_beta   90.00
_cell.angle_gamma   90.00
#
_symmetry.space_group_name_H-M   'P 1'
#
loop_
_entity.id
_entity.type
_entity.pdbx_description
1 polymer ?
#
loop_
_entity_poly.entity_id
_entity_poly.type
_entity_poly.pdbx_seq_one_letter_code
_entity_poly.pdbx_strand_id
1 'polypeptide(L)'
;MALLIVWLLTPNAARDVRADRSAASLVAPSCPTTGAELRPWTSGDSTGVNVGSIPTDFFPRSVLICGMDREASGEGEAGGWTVTTSEAPVSDDFLSALELPDQVFWFDSRGACTADAEAPLNLLLLDAQRQAVRPAVPVGPCGKIRPEVRKAIAAAPLVVTSRLTV
;
A
#
# COMPACT_ATOMS: atom_id res chain seq x y z
N MET A 1 25.70 14.38 -70.42
CA MET A 1 25.04 15.34 -69.51
C MET A 1 24.87 14.63 -68.17
N ALA A 2 25.76 14.71 -67.19
CA ALA A 2 26.28 15.85 -66.43
C ALA A 2 25.34 16.28 -65.27
N LEU A 3 25.79 16.00 -64.03
CA LEU A 3 25.47 16.63 -62.73
C LEU A 3 24.04 16.41 -62.17
N LEU A 4 23.77 16.34 -60.85
CA LEU A 4 24.43 16.93 -59.68
C LEU A 4 24.06 16.16 -58.39
N ILE A 5 25.04 16.02 -57.50
CA ILE A 5 24.88 15.70 -56.08
C ILE A 5 24.41 16.96 -55.37
N VAL A 6 23.35 16.89 -54.56
CA VAL A 6 23.09 17.86 -53.49
C VAL A 6 22.80 17.08 -52.21
N TRP A 7 23.82 17.02 -51.35
CA TRP A 7 23.63 16.88 -49.90
C TRP A 7 22.92 18.13 -49.41
N LEU A 8 21.97 18.00 -48.46
CA LEU A 8 21.78 18.91 -47.33
C LEU A 8 20.64 18.42 -46.41
N LEU A 9 20.98 18.37 -45.12
CA LEU A 9 20.13 18.61 -43.95
C LEU A 9 19.16 17.50 -43.50
N THR A 10 19.65 16.71 -42.55
CA THR A 10 18.91 16.20 -41.39
C THR A 10 18.01 17.27 -40.75
N PRO A 11 16.72 16.99 -40.55
CA PRO A 11 15.96 17.54 -39.43
C PRO A 11 15.83 16.49 -38.33
N ASN A 12 16.58 16.72 -37.26
CA ASN A 12 16.21 16.32 -35.91
C ASN A 12 14.85 16.96 -35.60
N ALA A 13 13.79 16.19 -35.37
CA ALA A 13 12.65 16.66 -34.61
C ALA A 13 11.74 15.51 -34.20
N ALA A 14 11.58 15.40 -32.88
CA ALA A 14 10.43 14.85 -32.18
C ALA A 14 10.05 13.40 -32.52
N ARG A 15 10.69 12.47 -31.81
CA ARG A 15 9.94 11.31 -31.33
C ARG A 15 8.79 11.85 -30.49
N ASP A 16 7.58 11.75 -31.03
CA ASP A 16 6.34 11.78 -30.28
C ASP A 16 6.50 10.81 -29.10
N VAL A 17 6.87 11.35 -27.94
CA VAL A 17 6.54 10.73 -26.66
C VAL A 17 5.04 10.89 -26.55
N ARG A 18 4.31 10.06 -27.30
CA ARG A 18 2.92 9.75 -27.00
C ARG A 18 3.01 9.13 -25.62
N ALA A 19 2.80 9.98 -24.62
CA ALA A 19 2.62 9.62 -23.24
C ALA A 19 1.64 8.46 -23.24
N ASP A 20 2.20 7.28 -23.08
CA ASP A 20 1.45 6.07 -22.84
C ASP A 20 0.79 6.31 -21.48
N ARG A 21 -0.40 6.92 -21.53
CA ARG A 21 -1.39 6.88 -20.47
C ARG A 21 -1.94 5.45 -20.40
N SER A 22 -1.05 4.47 -20.35
CA SER A 22 -1.32 3.18 -19.74
C SER A 22 -1.42 3.49 -18.26
N ALA A 23 -2.67 3.61 -17.83
CA ALA A 23 -3.13 3.57 -16.44
C ALA A 23 -2.06 4.01 -15.44
N ALA A 24 -2.18 5.24 -14.95
CA ALA A 24 -1.86 5.51 -13.56
C ALA A 24 -2.76 4.58 -12.73
N SER A 25 -2.34 3.32 -12.63
CA SER A 25 -2.65 2.46 -11.51
C SER A 25 -2.28 3.31 -10.32
N LEU A 26 -3.27 3.64 -9.50
CA LEU A 26 -3.04 4.11 -8.16
C LEU A 26 -2.30 2.97 -7.44
N VAL A 27 -1.00 2.87 -7.72
CA VAL A 27 -0.07 2.01 -7.00
C VAL A 27 -0.07 2.62 -5.62
N ALA A 28 -0.94 2.10 -4.74
CA ALA A 28 -0.74 2.21 -3.30
C ALA A 28 0.75 2.02 -3.08
N PRO A 29 1.46 2.96 -2.43
CA PRO A 29 2.92 2.97 -2.42
C PRO A 29 3.37 1.57 -2.08
N SER A 30 3.99 0.91 -3.06
CA SER A 30 4.51 -0.44 -2.90
C SER A 30 5.42 -0.34 -1.69
N CYS A 31 5.07 -1.05 -0.62
CA CYS A 31 5.87 -1.09 0.58
C CYS A 31 7.33 -1.24 0.19
N PRO A 32 8.22 -0.25 0.45
CA PRO A 32 9.60 -0.35 0.01
C PRO A 32 10.27 -1.48 0.79
N THR A 33 10.27 -2.69 0.25
CA THR A 33 10.94 -3.82 0.90
C THR A 33 12.41 -3.82 0.50
N THR A 34 13.30 -3.79 1.49
CA THR A 34 14.73 -3.98 1.28
C THR A 34 14.99 -5.42 0.84
N GLY A 35 15.18 -5.63 -0.46
CA GLY A 35 15.76 -6.85 -1.04
C GLY A 35 14.94 -8.14 -1.02
N ALA A 36 13.82 -8.21 -0.29
CA ALA A 36 12.89 -9.34 -0.36
C ALA A 36 11.73 -8.99 -1.29
N GLU A 37 11.75 -9.53 -2.51
CA GLU A 37 10.64 -9.38 -3.45
C GLU A 37 9.40 -10.06 -2.87
N LEU A 38 8.41 -9.27 -2.45
CA LEU A 38 7.13 -9.79 -1.99
C LEU A 38 6.44 -10.47 -3.17
N ARG A 39 6.07 -11.74 -3.00
CA ARG A 39 5.36 -12.46 -4.04
C ARG A 39 3.87 -12.38 -3.76
N PRO A 40 3.01 -12.05 -4.73
CA PRO A 40 1.57 -12.21 -4.52
C PRO A 40 1.26 -13.66 -4.17
N TRP A 41 0.35 -13.88 -3.22
CA TRP A 41 -0.18 -15.20 -2.96
C TRP A 41 -1.09 -15.63 -4.11
N THR A 42 -0.84 -16.82 -4.66
CA THR A 42 -1.54 -17.36 -5.83
C THR A 42 -2.07 -18.76 -5.50
N SER A 43 -3.34 -18.90 -5.12
CA SER A 43 -4.02 -20.20 -5.10
C SER A 43 -4.55 -20.57 -6.48
N GLY A 44 -3.66 -20.79 -7.45
CA GLY A 44 -4.07 -20.96 -8.85
C GLY A 44 -4.67 -19.69 -9.48
N ASP A 45 -4.38 -19.51 -10.76
CA ASP A 45 -4.88 -18.48 -11.71
C ASP A 45 -4.98 -16.99 -11.34
N SER A 46 -4.64 -16.56 -10.12
CA SER A 46 -4.66 -15.13 -9.75
C SER A 46 -3.26 -14.50 -9.82
N THR A 47 -3.04 -13.58 -10.76
CA THR A 47 -1.83 -12.72 -10.81
C THR A 47 -2.06 -11.44 -9.98
N GLY A 48 -1.88 -11.50 -8.66
CA GLY A 48 -1.99 -10.32 -7.79
C GLY A 48 -2.14 -10.65 -6.30
N VAL A 49 -1.92 -9.65 -5.44
CA VAL A 49 -2.20 -9.77 -3.99
C VAL A 49 -3.72 -9.81 -3.82
N ASN A 50 -4.23 -10.94 -3.32
CA ASN A 50 -5.66 -11.07 -3.03
C ASN A 50 -6.09 -10.00 -2.00
N VAL A 51 -7.12 -9.22 -2.34
CA VAL A 51 -7.73 -8.19 -1.50
C VAL A 51 -9.03 -8.73 -0.94
N GLY A 52 -9.18 -8.79 0.38
CA GLY A 52 -10.42 -9.30 1.00
C GLY A 52 -10.15 -10.23 2.18
N SER A 53 -10.98 -11.26 2.36
CA SER A 53 -10.79 -12.26 3.41
C SER A 53 -9.45 -12.98 3.27
N ILE A 54 -8.88 -13.38 4.41
CA ILE A 54 -7.65 -14.18 4.44
C ILE A 54 -8.00 -15.58 3.89
N PRO A 55 -7.27 -16.09 2.86
CA PRO A 55 -7.53 -17.42 2.33
C PRO A 55 -7.35 -18.51 3.39
N THR A 56 -8.18 -19.55 3.34
CA THR A 56 -8.22 -20.61 4.38
C THR A 56 -6.94 -21.45 4.44
N ASP A 57 -6.21 -21.55 3.33
CA ASP A 57 -4.93 -22.25 3.19
C ASP A 57 -3.71 -21.32 3.28
N PHE A 58 -3.94 -20.03 3.53
CA PHE A 58 -2.88 -19.07 3.83
C PHE A 58 -2.61 -19.06 5.33
N PHE A 59 -1.34 -19.24 5.72
CA PHE A 59 -0.91 -19.27 7.12
C PHE A 59 -0.01 -18.06 7.41
N PRO A 60 -0.59 -16.94 7.90
CA PRO A 60 0.17 -15.74 8.19
C PRO A 60 1.26 -16.01 9.24
N ARG A 61 2.45 -15.47 9.01
CA ARG A 61 3.62 -15.53 9.92
C ARG A 61 4.06 -14.16 10.39
N SER A 62 4.04 -13.18 9.49
CA SER A 62 4.32 -11.80 9.82
C SER A 62 3.31 -10.86 9.17
N VAL A 63 3.23 -9.65 9.74
CA VAL A 63 2.50 -8.52 9.19
C VAL A 63 3.51 -7.45 8.81
N LEU A 64 3.33 -6.87 7.64
CA LEU A 64 4.10 -5.75 7.12
C LEU A 64 3.18 -4.53 6.99
N ILE A 65 3.58 -3.42 7.60
CA ILE A 65 2.82 -2.16 7.64
C ILE A 65 3.65 -1.05 7.00
N CYS A 66 3.02 -0.29 6.12
CA CYS A 66 3.64 0.82 5.41
C CYS A 66 2.97 2.14 5.80
N GLY A 67 3.74 2.94 6.52
CA GLY A 67 3.40 4.30 6.90
C GLY A 67 4.02 5.32 5.94
N MET A 68 3.35 6.45 5.80
CA MET A 68 3.87 7.61 5.10
C MET A 68 3.75 8.80 6.04
N ASP A 69 4.90 9.36 6.40
CA ASP A 69 5.01 10.50 7.29
C ASP A 69 5.54 11.68 6.48
N ARG A 70 5.00 12.87 6.73
CA ARG A 70 5.54 14.10 6.16
C ARG A 70 6.64 14.62 7.09
N GLU A 71 7.84 14.83 6.57
CA GLU A 71 8.88 15.52 7.33
C GLU A 71 8.40 16.94 7.61
N ALA A 72 8.50 17.36 8.88
CA ALA A 72 8.24 18.74 9.24
C ALA A 72 9.37 19.60 8.66
N SER A 73 9.09 20.26 7.54
CA SER A 73 9.94 21.34 7.05
C SER A 73 9.77 22.58 7.93
N GLY A 74 10.86 23.30 8.17
CA GLY A 74 10.79 24.65 8.70
C GLY A 74 9.94 25.57 7.82
N GLU A 75 9.54 26.74 8.33
CA GLU A 75 8.69 27.70 7.62
C GLU A 75 9.19 27.97 6.18
N GLY A 76 8.41 27.53 5.19
CA GLY A 76 8.57 27.92 3.79
C GLY A 76 8.97 26.83 2.79
N GLU A 77 9.42 25.65 3.24
CA GLU A 77 9.79 24.55 2.33
C GLU A 77 8.72 23.47 2.25
N ALA A 78 8.51 22.91 1.05
CA ALA A 78 7.73 21.69 0.90
C ALA A 78 8.52 20.54 1.53
N GLY A 79 8.14 20.14 2.74
CA GLY A 79 8.79 19.03 3.44
C GLY A 79 8.72 17.74 2.64
N GLY A 80 9.79 16.95 2.71
CA GLY A 80 9.90 15.65 2.07
C GLY A 80 8.90 14.65 2.65
N TRP A 81 8.71 13.54 1.95
CA TRP A 81 7.90 12.43 2.45
C TRP A 81 8.80 11.27 2.86
N THR A 82 8.63 10.76 4.07
CA THR A 82 9.27 9.52 4.50
C THR A 82 8.27 8.38 4.44
N VAL A 83 8.60 7.35 3.66
CA VAL A 83 7.89 6.07 3.69
C VAL A 83 8.63 5.13 4.64
N THR A 84 7.93 4.63 5.66
CA THR A 84 8.47 3.67 6.63
C THR A 84 7.80 2.32 6.44
N THR A 85 8.59 1.28 6.22
CA THR A 85 8.11 -0.10 6.27
C THR A 85 8.47 -0.71 7.61
N SER A 86 7.50 -1.31 8.28
CA SER A 86 7.68 -2.03 9.54
C SER A 86 7.13 -3.44 9.42
N GLU A 87 7.77 -4.39 10.09
CA GLU A 87 7.35 -5.80 10.12
C GLU A 87 7.27 -6.29 11.57
N ALA A 88 6.28 -7.13 11.86
CA ALA A 88 6.14 -7.82 13.15
C ALA A 88 5.69 -9.27 12.92
N PRO A 89 6.02 -10.21 13.83
CA PRO A 89 5.33 -11.49 13.87
C PRO A 89 3.82 -11.25 14.07
N VAL A 90 3.00 -12.05 13.38
CA VAL A 90 1.55 -11.97 13.55
C VAL A 90 1.13 -12.72 14.82
N SER A 91 0.16 -12.18 15.54
CA SER A 91 -0.46 -12.84 16.70
C SER A 91 -1.90 -13.27 16.39
N ASP A 92 -2.42 -14.23 17.15
CA ASP A 92 -3.81 -14.67 17.02
C ASP A 92 -4.80 -13.52 17.30
N ASP A 93 -4.47 -12.63 18.25
CA ASP A 93 -5.25 -11.42 18.52
C ASP A 93 -5.31 -10.48 17.31
N PHE A 94 -4.19 -10.37 16.57
CA PHE A 94 -4.13 -9.55 15.36
C PHE A 94 -4.99 -10.12 14.24
N LEU A 95 -4.92 -11.44 14.02
CA LEU A 95 -5.75 -12.12 13.03
C LEU A 95 -7.24 -12.03 13.41
N SER A 96 -7.56 -12.28 14.68
CA SER A 96 -8.93 -12.17 15.19
C SER A 96 -9.51 -10.77 14.99
N ALA A 97 -8.69 -9.71 15.14
CA ALA A 97 -9.12 -8.34 14.89
C ALA A 97 -9.42 -8.05 13.42
N LEU A 98 -8.68 -8.66 12.48
CA LEU A 98 -8.89 -8.52 11.04
C LEU A 98 -10.09 -9.32 10.53
N GLU A 99 -10.45 -10.42 11.19
CA GLU A 99 -11.61 -11.25 10.85
C GLU A 99 -12.94 -10.68 11.34
N LEU A 100 -12.90 -9.61 12.14
CA LEU A 100 -14.11 -8.93 12.60
C LEU A 100 -14.92 -8.41 11.41
N PRO A 101 -16.26 -8.46 11.46
CA PRO A 101 -17.08 -7.83 10.43
C PRO A 101 -17.01 -6.31 10.55
N ASP A 102 -17.29 -5.63 9.43
CA ASP A 102 -17.58 -4.20 9.44
C ASP A 102 -18.79 -3.92 10.32
N GLN A 103 -18.75 -2.82 11.07
CA GLN A 103 -19.89 -2.36 11.83
C GLN A 103 -20.74 -1.45 10.94
N VAL A 104 -22.02 -1.81 10.81
CA VAL A 104 -22.98 -0.98 10.09
C VAL A 104 -23.56 0.08 11.00
N PHE A 105 -23.87 1.24 10.41
CA PHE A 105 -24.56 2.31 11.11
C PHE A 105 -26.02 1.91 11.34
N TRP A 106 -26.42 1.73 12.59
CA TRP A 106 -27.82 1.57 12.95
C TRP A 106 -28.43 2.95 13.14
N PHE A 107 -29.56 3.22 12.49
CA PHE A 107 -30.18 4.54 12.36
C PHE A 107 -30.53 5.23 13.71
N ASP A 108 -30.47 4.49 14.81
CA ASP A 108 -30.71 4.93 16.19
C ASP A 108 -29.42 5.33 16.96
N SER A 109 -28.24 4.99 16.43
CA SER A 109 -26.95 5.37 16.99
C SER A 109 -26.62 6.83 16.65
N ARG A 110 -27.03 7.76 17.52
CA ARG A 110 -26.77 9.21 17.43
C ARG A 110 -25.28 9.61 17.57
N GLY A 111 -24.36 8.77 17.12
CA GLY A 111 -22.93 9.08 17.11
C GLY A 111 -22.59 9.98 15.93
N ALA A 112 -22.22 11.23 16.21
CA ALA A 112 -21.68 12.11 15.18
C ALA A 112 -20.28 11.61 14.77
N CYS A 113 -20.12 11.20 13.50
CA CYS A 113 -18.81 10.90 12.95
C CYS A 113 -17.98 12.18 12.87
N THR A 114 -16.73 12.11 13.32
CA THR A 114 -15.80 13.22 13.20
C THR A 114 -15.27 13.32 11.77
N ALA A 115 -15.11 14.55 11.28
CA ALA A 115 -14.72 14.83 9.88
C ALA A 115 -13.22 14.66 9.61
N ASP A 116 -12.42 14.24 10.59
CA ASP A 116 -11.00 13.95 10.39
C ASP A 116 -10.80 12.72 9.50
N ALA A 117 -9.84 12.85 8.58
CA ALA A 117 -9.36 11.77 7.76
C ALA A 117 -8.35 10.91 8.54
N GLU A 118 -8.48 9.59 8.46
CA GLU A 118 -7.45 8.67 8.91
C GLU A 118 -6.43 8.45 7.78
N ALA A 119 -5.15 8.33 8.16
CA ALA A 119 -4.12 7.95 7.21
C ALA A 119 -4.44 6.54 6.64
N PRO A 120 -4.30 6.33 5.33
CA PRO A 120 -4.57 5.03 4.73
C PRO A 120 -3.60 3.98 5.30
N LEU A 121 -4.15 2.92 5.89
CA LEU A 121 -3.37 1.80 6.39
C LEU A 121 -3.02 0.86 5.22
N ASN A 122 -1.73 0.80 4.86
CA ASN A 122 -1.21 -0.23 3.97
C ASN A 122 -0.66 -1.39 4.80
N LEU A 123 -1.39 -2.51 4.81
CA LEU A 123 -1.07 -3.70 5.59
C LEU A 123 -1.05 -4.93 4.66
N LEU A 124 0.01 -5.73 4.80
CA LEU A 124 0.17 -7.02 4.13
C LEU A 124 0.42 -8.11 5.18
N LEU A 125 -0.19 -9.28 5.00
CA LEU A 125 0.14 -10.49 5.72
C LEU A 125 1.10 -11.32 4.88
N LEU A 126 2.14 -11.87 5.50
CA LEU A 126 3.17 -12.66 4.85
C LEU A 126 3.20 -14.07 5.44
N ASP A 127 3.30 -15.09 4.59
CA ASP A 127 3.54 -16.47 5.03
C ASP A 127 5.05 -16.79 5.17
N ALA A 128 5.37 -18.05 5.48
CA ALA A 128 6.76 -18.51 5.62
C ALA A 128 7.55 -18.45 4.30
N GLN A 129 6.86 -18.43 3.16
CA GLN A 129 7.41 -18.37 1.82
C GLN A 129 7.47 -16.93 1.29
N ARG A 130 7.16 -15.93 2.13
CA ARG A 130 7.07 -14.50 1.78
C ARG A 130 6.03 -14.22 0.68
N GLN A 131 5.00 -15.05 0.58
CA GLN A 131 3.82 -14.74 -0.20
C GLN A 131 2.94 -13.77 0.58
N ALA A 132 2.39 -12.78 -0.11
CA ALA A 132 1.67 -11.66 0.47
C ALA A 132 0.18 -11.71 0.12
N VAL A 133 -0.65 -11.47 1.13
CA VAL A 133 -2.08 -11.20 1.03
C VAL A 133 -2.37 -9.83 1.62
N ARG A 134 -3.32 -9.08 1.04
CA ARG A 134 -3.80 -7.81 1.58
C ARG A 134 -5.17 -8.06 2.20
N PRO A 135 -5.25 -8.27 3.53
CA PRO A 135 -6.54 -8.52 4.15
C PRO A 135 -7.44 -7.28 4.05
N ALA A 136 -8.75 -7.50 4.04
CA ALA A 136 -9.70 -6.46 4.35
C ALA A 136 -9.44 -5.95 5.77
N VAL A 137 -9.48 -4.63 5.94
CA VAL A 137 -9.35 -4.00 7.25
C VAL A 137 -10.75 -3.61 7.69
N PRO A 138 -11.28 -4.19 8.77
CA PRO A 138 -12.65 -3.92 9.14
C PRO A 138 -12.82 -2.50 9.67
N VAL A 139 -13.94 -1.90 9.30
CA VAL A 139 -14.28 -0.51 9.62
C VAL A 139 -15.48 -0.39 10.55
N GLY A 140 -15.49 0.67 11.34
CA GLY A 140 -16.60 1.07 12.18
C GLY A 140 -17.71 1.78 11.38
N PRO A 141 -18.80 2.22 12.04
CA PRO A 141 -19.95 2.85 11.38
C PRO A 141 -19.61 4.15 10.64
N CYS A 142 -18.50 4.79 11.00
CA CYS A 142 -18.00 6.01 10.37
C CYS A 142 -17.02 5.75 9.21
N GLY A 143 -16.84 4.50 8.78
CA GLY A 143 -15.86 4.13 7.76
C GLY A 143 -14.40 4.21 8.21
N LYS A 144 -14.16 4.43 9.50
CA LYS A 144 -12.82 4.47 10.13
C LYS A 144 -12.40 3.09 10.59
N ILE A 145 -11.09 2.86 10.69
CA ILE A 145 -10.55 1.57 11.13
C ILE A 145 -11.09 1.23 12.52
N ARG A 146 -11.60 0.01 12.66
CA ARG A 146 -12.10 -0.50 13.94
C ARG A 146 -11.05 -0.34 15.05
N PRO A 147 -11.45 0.11 16.26
CA PRO A 147 -10.52 0.32 17.36
C PRO A 147 -9.77 -0.96 17.75
N GLU A 148 -10.36 -2.13 17.56
CA GLU A 148 -9.73 -3.42 17.79
C GLU A 148 -8.50 -3.63 16.88
N VAL A 149 -8.61 -3.28 15.60
CA VAL A 149 -7.48 -3.36 14.66
C VAL A 149 -6.39 -2.37 15.04
N ARG A 150 -6.75 -1.13 15.38
CA ARG A 150 -5.78 -0.13 15.85
C ARG A 150 -5.05 -0.58 17.11
N LYS A 151 -5.77 -1.19 18.06
CA LYS A 151 -5.18 -1.75 19.28
C LYS A 151 -4.24 -2.91 18.96
N ALA A 152 -4.61 -3.79 18.04
CA ALA A 152 -3.76 -4.89 17.60
C ALA A 152 -2.47 -4.40 16.93
N ILE A 153 -2.55 -3.38 16.07
CA ILE A 153 -1.38 -2.73 15.46
C ILE A 153 -0.48 -2.09 16.53
N ALA A 154 -1.07 -1.36 17.48
CA ALA A 154 -0.31 -0.72 18.55
C ALA A 154 0.36 -1.72 19.51
N ALA A 155 -0.21 -2.92 19.66
CA ALA A 155 0.37 -3.99 20.47
C ALA A 155 1.42 -4.83 19.72
N ALA A 156 1.46 -4.75 18.39
CA ALA A 156 2.41 -5.50 17.58
C ALA A 156 3.84 -4.96 17.80
N PRO A 157 4.84 -5.84 18.02
CA PRO A 157 6.23 -5.43 18.20
C PRO A 157 6.87 -5.09 16.84
N LEU A 158 6.39 -4.01 16.22
CA LEU A 158 6.81 -3.56 14.89
C LEU A 158 8.27 -3.10 14.90
N VAL A 159 9.05 -3.69 13.99
CA VAL A 159 10.44 -3.32 13.74
C VAL A 159 10.51 -2.66 12.37
N VAL A 160 11.11 -1.46 12.31
CA VAL A 160 11.34 -0.78 11.04
C VAL A 160 12.34 -1.58 10.20
N THR A 161 11.93 -1.97 8.99
CA THR A 161 12.77 -2.74 8.06
C THR A 161 13.31 -1.88 6.92
N SER A 162 12.64 -0.77 6.60
CA SER A 162 13.13 0.22 5.64
C SER A 162 12.58 1.62 5.91
N ARG A 163 13.34 2.61 5.45
CA ARG A 163 12.90 4.00 5.33
C ARG A 163 13.35 4.55 3.99
N LEU A 164 12.45 5.23 3.29
CA LEU A 164 12.71 5.91 2.04
C LEU A 164 12.21 7.35 2.14
N THR A 165 13.12 8.32 2.05
CA THR A 165 12.75 9.74 1.93
C THR A 165 12.66 10.10 0.45
N VAL A 166 11.57 10.75 0.06
CA VAL A 166 11.22 11.18 -1.31
C VAL A 166 11.10 12.69 -1.36
#